data_AF-A0A7S2GXR0-F1
#
_entry.id   AF-A0A7S2GXR0-F1
#
_cell.length_a   1.000
_cell.length_b   1.000
_cell.length_c   1.000
_cell.angle_alpha   90.00
_cell.angle_beta   90.00
_cell.angle_gamma   90.00
#
_symmetry.space_group_name_H-M   'P 1'
#
loop_
_entity.id
_entity.type
_entity.pdbx_description
1 polymer ?
#
loop_
_entity_poly.entity_id
_entity_poly.type
_entity_poly.pdbx_seq_one_letter_code
_entity_poly.pdbx_strand_id
1 'polypeptide(L)'
;SSFWRSLEFIILITSMLYCVLKLQLVFYRDNYSSLCNYPDNYPGDDDVTPNVYADFPRFILSISCILIMVKFMNFLITDKSYGPIASAIVKQLPELVSFFTVLFIVTAAFTGVMFTNFSELVTDDGEDKYPNLWAAFRVLMFTAIGDINFSQSDGWILLLYVVIVVVILLSCLVAVLSDRFQEVQASALEEWCFLRTFETVRLKWVHTSMITFLPSPLNLIYLALSMILIPVKIVMMVIFTDGWLWVRKTEITVGAVTLLLVIFPMSFLYTNLSL
;
A
#
# COMPACT_ATOMS: atom_id res chain seq x y z
N SER A 1 -1.79 14.02 -8.71
CA SER A 1 -1.87 12.55 -8.84
C SER A 1 -0.61 11.81 -8.35
N SER A 2 0.59 12.42 -8.41
CA SER A 2 1.85 11.76 -7.97
C SER A 2 1.86 11.38 -6.48
N PHE A 3 1.40 12.27 -5.59
CA PHE A 3 1.36 12.03 -4.13
C PHE A 3 0.63 10.73 -3.75
N TRP A 4 -0.57 10.52 -4.29
CA TRP A 4 -1.37 9.32 -4.00
C TRP A 4 -0.68 8.04 -4.48
N ARG A 5 0.03 8.08 -5.61
CA ARG A 5 0.80 6.94 -6.11
C ARG A 5 1.99 6.63 -5.21
N SER A 6 2.70 7.66 -4.73
CA SER A 6 3.77 7.50 -3.75
C SER A 6 3.24 6.88 -2.44
N LEU A 7 2.09 7.33 -1.96
CA LEU A 7 1.44 6.77 -0.77
C LEU A 7 1.03 5.30 -0.96
N GLU A 8 0.47 4.95 -2.12
CA GLU A 8 0.18 3.55 -2.48
C GLU A 8 1.43 2.68 -2.48
N PHE A 9 2.52 3.18 -3.04
CA PHE A 9 3.81 2.47 -3.06
C PHE A 9 4.36 2.25 -1.65
N ILE A 10 4.27 3.25 -0.77
CA ILE A 10 4.69 3.15 0.63
C ILE A 10 3.86 2.09 1.37
N ILE A 11 2.54 2.10 1.23
CA ILE A 11 1.65 1.09 1.85
C ILE A 11 2.04 -0.33 1.39
N LEU A 12 2.31 -0.49 0.10
CA LEU A 12 2.72 -1.80 -0.43
C LEU A 12 4.05 -2.24 0.16
N ILE A 13 5.03 -1.34 0.28
CA ILE A 13 6.32 -1.67 0.90
C ILE A 13 6.15 -2.05 2.37
N THR A 14 5.40 -1.27 3.16
CA THR A 14 5.24 -1.56 4.59
C THR A 14 4.47 -2.86 4.82
N SER A 15 3.46 -3.15 3.99
CA SER A 15 2.73 -4.42 4.05
C SER A 15 3.59 -5.62 3.62
N MET A 16 4.43 -5.47 2.59
CA MET A 16 5.40 -6.51 2.19
C MET A 16 6.43 -6.76 3.28
N LEU A 17 6.98 -5.70 3.88
CA LEU A 17 7.95 -5.79 4.97
C LEU A 17 7.35 -6.53 6.17
N TYR A 18 6.10 -6.24 6.53
CA TYR A 18 5.37 -6.98 7.56
C TYR A 18 5.26 -8.48 7.24
N CYS A 19 4.86 -8.84 6.00
CA CYS A 19 4.76 -10.23 5.58
C CYS A 19 6.10 -10.96 5.67
N VAL A 20 7.19 -10.34 5.22
CA VAL A 20 8.54 -10.93 5.27
C VAL A 20 8.99 -11.16 6.72
N LEU A 21 8.85 -10.16 7.59
CA LEU A 21 9.24 -10.28 8.99
C LEU A 21 8.42 -11.34 9.73
N LYS A 22 7.11 -11.41 9.46
CA LYS A 22 6.24 -12.43 10.05
C LYS A 22 6.59 -13.84 9.56
N LEU A 23 6.91 -13.98 8.28
CA LEU A 23 7.36 -15.25 7.70
C LEU A 23 8.68 -15.70 8.32
N GLN A 24 9.65 -14.78 8.48
CA GLN A 24 10.91 -15.06 9.16
C GLN A 24 10.70 -15.53 10.61
N LEU A 25 9.76 -14.90 11.35
CA LEU A 25 9.42 -15.35 12.70
C LEU A 25 8.80 -16.75 12.73
N VAL A 26 7.94 -17.09 11.77
CA VAL A 26 7.36 -18.44 11.67
C VAL A 26 8.45 -19.48 11.40
N PHE A 27 9.34 -19.22 10.44
CA PHE A 27 10.48 -20.11 10.15
C PHE A 27 11.46 -20.22 11.32
N TYR A 28 11.71 -19.11 12.02
CA TYR A 28 12.54 -19.11 13.21
C TYR A 28 11.91 -19.96 14.32
N ARG A 29 10.62 -19.76 14.61
CA ARG A 29 9.89 -20.56 15.60
C ARG A 29 9.92 -22.05 15.27
N ASP A 30 9.63 -22.41 14.02
CA ASP A 30 9.50 -23.82 13.62
C ASP A 30 10.87 -24.55 13.61
N ASN A 31 11.97 -23.84 13.34
CA ASN A 31 13.32 -24.41 13.46
C ASN A 31 13.74 -24.65 14.92
N TYR A 32 13.39 -23.75 15.85
CA TYR A 32 13.78 -23.86 17.26
C TYR A 32 12.83 -24.74 18.09
N SER A 33 11.56 -24.92 17.69
CA SER A 33 10.64 -25.86 18.34
C SER A 33 11.07 -27.32 18.23
N SER A 34 11.98 -27.63 17.31
CA SER A 34 12.57 -28.98 17.17
C SER A 34 13.75 -29.23 18.13
N LEU A 35 14.36 -28.18 18.71
CA LEU A 35 15.53 -28.28 19.59
C LEU A 35 15.23 -28.05 21.07
N CYS A 36 14.07 -27.47 21.41
CA CYS A 36 13.71 -27.19 22.81
C CYS A 36 12.24 -27.54 23.09
N ASN A 37 12.01 -28.62 23.84
CA ASN A 37 10.77 -28.82 24.61
C ASN A 37 10.71 -27.72 25.69
N TYR A 38 10.32 -26.50 25.33
CA TYR A 38 10.02 -25.47 26.29
C TYR A 38 8.53 -25.57 26.64
N PRO A 39 8.16 -25.74 27.91
CA PRO A 39 6.76 -25.87 28.30
C PRO A 39 6.01 -24.56 28.01
N ASP A 40 4.78 -24.68 27.53
CA ASP A 40 3.81 -23.63 27.15
C ASP A 40 3.36 -22.70 28.30
N ASN A 41 4.18 -22.54 29.35
CA ASN A 41 3.90 -21.57 30.39
C ASN A 41 4.39 -20.20 29.92
N TYR A 42 3.50 -19.46 29.27
CA TYR A 42 3.55 -18.00 29.25
C TYR A 42 3.65 -17.54 30.72
N PRO A 43 4.75 -16.90 31.17
CA PRO A 43 4.69 -16.12 32.38
C PRO A 43 3.69 -14.98 32.13
N GLY A 44 2.89 -14.65 33.14
CA GLY A 44 1.88 -13.60 33.06
C GLY A 44 2.46 -12.27 32.56
N ASP A 45 1.57 -11.43 32.03
CA ASP A 45 1.78 -10.10 31.42
C ASP A 45 2.61 -9.08 32.24
N ASP A 46 3.20 -9.47 33.36
CA ASP A 46 3.75 -8.57 34.37
C ASP A 46 5.29 -8.42 34.27
N ASP A 47 6.00 -9.34 33.58
CA ASP A 47 7.46 -9.28 33.34
C ASP A 47 7.78 -9.31 31.83
N VAL A 48 7.15 -8.42 31.07
CA VAL A 48 7.38 -8.29 29.62
C VAL A 48 8.70 -7.53 29.39
N THR A 49 9.83 -8.23 29.38
CA THR A 49 10.97 -7.72 28.62
C THR A 49 10.53 -7.59 27.16
N PRO A 50 10.56 -6.40 26.55
CA PRO A 50 10.01 -6.18 25.21
C PRO A 50 10.72 -7.10 24.24
N ASN A 51 10.01 -8.09 23.73
CA ASN A 51 10.57 -9.00 22.74
C ASN A 51 10.55 -8.26 21.40
N VAL A 52 11.59 -7.45 21.18
CA VAL A 52 11.78 -6.56 20.03
C VAL A 52 11.46 -7.28 18.71
N TYR A 53 11.76 -8.58 18.64
CA TYR A 53 11.52 -9.41 17.46
C TYR A 53 10.05 -9.72 17.21
N ALA A 54 9.22 -9.89 18.25
CA ALA A 54 7.80 -10.18 18.12
C ALA A 54 6.93 -8.92 17.97
N ASP A 55 7.35 -7.81 18.56
CA ASP A 55 6.57 -6.57 18.58
C ASP A 55 6.79 -5.70 17.34
N PHE A 56 7.99 -5.72 16.76
CA PHE A 56 8.34 -4.91 15.59
C PHE A 56 7.40 -5.11 14.37
N PRO A 57 7.00 -6.34 13.99
CA PRO A 57 6.02 -6.55 12.93
C PRO A 57 4.65 -5.95 13.26
N ARG A 58 4.22 -5.99 14.53
CA ARG A 58 2.93 -5.42 14.96
C ARG A 58 2.91 -3.89 14.83
N PHE A 59 4.04 -3.24 15.10
CA PHE A 59 4.20 -1.80 14.86
C PHE A 59 4.09 -1.44 13.37
N ILE A 60 4.77 -2.18 12.49
CA ILE A 60 4.70 -1.95 11.03
C ILE A 60 3.27 -2.15 10.50
N LEU A 61 2.55 -3.15 11.01
CA LEU A 61 1.14 -3.36 10.68
C LEU A 61 0.29 -2.17 11.11
N SER A 62 0.49 -1.66 12.32
CA SER A 62 -0.26 -0.50 12.85
C SER A 62 -0.06 0.74 11.99
N ILE A 63 1.19 1.03 11.59
CA ILE A 63 1.51 2.12 10.66
C ILE A 63 0.82 1.91 9.32
N SER A 64 0.85 0.69 8.78
CA SER A 64 0.20 0.35 7.51
C SER A 64 -1.32 0.57 7.56
N CYS A 65 -1.97 0.20 8.67
CA CYS A 65 -3.39 0.43 8.88
C CYS A 65 -3.75 1.92 8.87
N ILE A 66 -2.94 2.76 9.53
CA ILE A 66 -3.14 4.23 9.52
C ILE A 66 -3.00 4.78 8.10
N LEU A 67 -1.98 4.36 7.35
CA LEU A 67 -1.78 4.80 5.97
C LEU A 67 -2.92 4.37 5.04
N ILE A 68 -3.49 3.18 5.24
CA ILE A 68 -4.68 2.72 4.50
C ILE A 68 -5.88 3.62 4.81
N MET A 69 -6.06 4.06 6.05
CA MET A 69 -7.11 5.03 6.40
C MET A 69 -6.88 6.39 5.72
N VAL A 70 -5.64 6.84 5.61
CA VAL A 70 -5.32 8.06 4.83
C VAL A 70 -5.66 7.88 3.35
N LYS A 71 -5.40 6.69 2.78
CA LYS A 71 -5.78 6.37 1.39
C LYS A 71 -7.30 6.45 1.17
N PHE A 72 -8.12 6.15 2.17
CA PHE A 72 -9.57 6.29 2.08
C PHE A 72 -10.00 7.73 1.74
N MET A 73 -9.22 8.74 2.11
CA MET A 73 -9.49 10.13 1.72
C MET A 73 -9.50 10.32 0.20
N ASN A 74 -8.74 9.55 -0.58
CA ASN A 74 -8.81 9.59 -2.05
C ASN A 74 -10.19 9.17 -2.59
N PHE A 75 -10.88 8.28 -1.88
CA PHE A 75 -12.27 7.92 -2.21
C PHE A 75 -13.23 9.08 -1.93
N LEU A 76 -13.02 9.82 -0.83
CA LEU A 76 -13.84 11.00 -0.49
C LEU A 76 -13.73 12.12 -1.54
N ILE A 77 -12.60 12.23 -2.25
CA ILE A 77 -12.43 13.19 -3.36
C ILE A 77 -13.44 12.90 -4.49
N THR A 78 -13.89 11.66 -4.65
CA THR A 78 -14.81 11.27 -5.74
C THR A 78 -16.26 11.68 -5.44
N ASP A 79 -16.59 11.91 -4.17
CA ASP A 79 -17.93 12.31 -3.77
C ASP A 79 -18.23 13.77 -4.09
N LYS A 80 -19.50 14.08 -4.40
CA LYS A 80 -19.98 15.42 -4.75
C LYS A 80 -19.95 16.38 -3.57
N SER A 81 -20.19 15.89 -2.35
CA SER A 81 -20.26 16.73 -1.15
C SER A 81 -18.87 17.07 -0.61
N TYR A 82 -18.02 16.05 -0.45
CA TYR A 82 -16.71 16.21 0.18
C TYR A 82 -15.58 16.49 -0.81
N GLY A 83 -15.81 16.27 -2.10
CA GLY A 83 -14.80 16.36 -3.15
C GLY A 83 -14.05 17.70 -3.22
N PRO A 84 -14.76 18.85 -3.32
CA PRO A 84 -14.13 20.16 -3.38
C PRO A 84 -13.31 20.48 -2.12
N ILE A 85 -13.81 20.10 -0.94
CA ILE A 85 -13.14 20.34 0.35
C ILE A 85 -11.88 19.48 0.45
N ALA A 86 -11.98 18.19 0.13
CA ALA A 86 -10.84 17.28 0.16
C ALA A 86 -9.75 17.67 -0.87
N SER A 87 -10.15 18.13 -2.06
CA SER A 87 -9.23 18.67 -3.06
C SER A 87 -8.51 19.92 -2.56
N ALA A 88 -9.24 20.83 -1.90
CA ALA A 88 -8.64 22.03 -1.33
C ALA A 88 -7.60 21.70 -0.25
N ILE A 89 -7.91 20.78 0.67
CA ILE A 89 -6.97 20.36 1.73
C ILE A 89 -5.69 19.76 1.13
N VAL A 90 -5.81 18.88 0.14
CA VAL A 90 -4.65 18.23 -0.49
C VAL A 90 -3.73 19.25 -1.16
N LYS A 91 -4.29 20.32 -1.73
CA LYS A 91 -3.51 21.40 -2.35
C LYS A 91 -2.76 22.28 -1.34
N GLN A 92 -3.22 22.36 -0.10
CA GLN A 92 -2.55 23.13 0.95
C GLN A 92 -1.37 22.37 1.59
N LEU A 93 -1.30 21.05 1.42
CA LEU A 93 -0.23 20.21 2.01
C LEU A 93 1.20 20.66 1.67
N PRO A 94 1.55 21.06 0.44
CA PRO A 94 2.92 21.48 0.12
C PRO A 94 3.37 22.69 0.94
N GLU A 95 2.47 23.63 1.21
CA GLU A 95 2.76 24.84 1.99
C GLU A 95 2.93 24.50 3.47
N LEU A 96 2.11 23.58 3.98
CA LEU A 96 2.31 23.00 5.32
C LEU A 96 3.69 22.35 5.44
N VAL A 97 4.15 21.61 4.42
CA VAL A 97 5.48 20.99 4.43
C VAL A 97 6.59 22.05 4.50
N SER A 98 6.48 23.14 3.74
CA SER A 98 7.42 24.26 3.83
C SER A 98 7.43 24.90 5.22
N PHE A 99 6.27 25.08 5.84
CA PHE A 99 6.19 25.57 7.22
C PHE A 99 6.86 24.61 8.22
N PHE A 100 6.54 23.32 8.17
CA PHE A 100 7.16 22.32 9.03
C PHE A 100 8.68 22.24 8.84
N THR A 101 9.18 22.55 7.65
CA THR A 101 10.62 22.63 7.39
C THR A 101 11.27 23.78 8.18
N VAL A 102 10.64 24.96 8.19
CA VAL A 102 11.10 26.10 9.00
C VAL A 102 11.02 25.78 10.48
N LEU A 103 9.91 25.18 10.94
CA LEU A 103 9.74 24.73 12.31
C LEU A 103 10.86 23.76 12.72
N PHE A 104 11.19 22.78 11.88
CA PHE A 104 12.23 21.81 12.15
C PHE A 104 13.61 22.46 12.28
N ILE A 105 13.94 23.42 11.39
CA ILE A 105 15.20 24.17 11.45
C ILE A 105 15.30 24.98 12.74
N VAL A 106 14.24 25.71 13.11
CA VAL A 106 14.20 26.50 14.35
C VAL A 106 14.32 25.59 15.56
N THR A 107 13.56 24.50 15.62
CA THR A 107 13.63 23.53 16.72
C THR A 107 15.01 22.88 16.82
N ALA A 108 15.66 22.54 15.70
CA ALA A 108 17.02 22.01 15.70
C ALA A 108 18.04 23.04 16.24
N ALA A 109 17.89 24.32 15.89
CA ALA A 109 18.75 25.38 16.42
C ALA A 109 18.60 25.54 17.95
N PHE A 110 17.35 25.58 18.44
CA PHE A 110 17.08 25.62 19.88
C PHE A 110 17.52 24.36 20.61
N THR A 111 17.45 23.19 19.96
CA THR A 111 17.96 21.94 20.50
C THR A 111 19.45 22.04 20.78
N GLY A 112 20.22 22.60 19.84
CA GLY A 112 21.66 22.81 20.04
C GLY A 112 21.95 23.71 21.25
N VAL A 113 21.21 24.81 21.39
CA VAL A 113 21.35 25.73 22.53
C VAL A 113 20.97 25.06 23.86
N MET A 114 19.87 24.31 23.88
CA MET A 114 19.42 23.59 25.08
C MET A 114 20.42 22.52 25.50
N PHE A 115 20.93 21.74 24.55
CA PHE A 115 21.89 20.68 24.82
C PHE A 115 23.20 21.25 25.38
N THR A 116 23.75 22.31 24.81
CA THR A 116 25.04 22.87 25.29
C THR A 116 24.95 23.55 26.65
N ASN A 117 23.79 24.13 27.01
CA ASN A 117 23.64 24.87 28.28
C ASN A 117 23.14 23.99 29.43
N PHE A 118 22.46 22.87 29.14
CA PHE A 118 21.75 22.09 30.14
C PHE A 118 22.06 20.59 30.11
N SER A 119 23.03 20.13 29.32
CA SER A 119 23.43 18.71 29.29
C SER A 119 23.91 18.19 30.64
N GLU A 120 24.54 19.04 31.45
CA GLU A 120 25.11 18.68 32.76
C GLU A 120 24.13 18.88 33.92
N LEU A 121 22.90 19.33 33.65
CA LEU A 121 21.89 19.46 34.69
C LEU A 121 21.29 18.10 35.02
N VAL A 122 21.36 17.75 36.29
CA VAL A 122 20.77 16.54 36.86
C VAL A 122 19.36 16.87 37.35
N THR A 123 18.39 16.01 37.04
CA THR A 123 17.02 16.10 37.57
C THR A 123 16.96 15.66 39.03
N ASP A 124 15.84 15.91 39.72
CA ASP A 124 15.65 15.45 41.11
C ASP A 124 15.76 13.92 41.26
N ASP A 125 15.59 13.18 40.16
CA ASP A 125 15.73 11.73 40.10
C ASP A 125 17.20 11.26 39.95
N GLY A 126 18.17 12.17 39.91
CA GLY A 126 19.59 11.85 39.78
C GLY A 126 20.04 11.51 38.35
N GLU A 127 19.16 11.69 37.36
CA GLU A 127 19.42 11.41 35.94
C GLU A 127 19.76 12.70 35.19
N ASP A 128 20.55 12.57 34.12
CA ASP A 128 20.82 13.70 33.23
C ASP A 128 19.51 14.17 32.59
N LYS A 129 19.21 15.46 32.68
CA LYS A 129 17.97 16.03 32.13
C LYS A 129 17.90 15.91 30.62
N TYR A 130 19.04 16.05 29.95
CA TYR A 130 19.16 15.95 28.49
C TYR A 130 20.34 15.03 28.13
N PRO A 131 20.19 13.69 28.26
CA PRO A 131 21.29 12.75 28.12
C PRO A 131 21.84 12.68 26.70
N ASN A 132 21.02 13.03 25.70
CA ASN A 132 21.39 13.04 24.29
C ASN A 132 20.70 14.20 23.57
N LEU A 133 21.29 14.66 22.46
CA LEU A 133 20.68 15.67 21.58
C LEU A 133 19.26 15.28 21.15
N TRP A 134 19.02 13.99 20.91
CA TRP A 134 17.70 13.45 20.58
C TRP A 134 16.67 13.65 21.69
N ALA A 135 17.07 13.53 22.97
CA ALA A 135 16.18 13.74 24.10
C ALA A 135 15.77 15.22 24.18
N ALA A 136 16.73 16.15 24.05
CA ALA A 136 16.45 17.58 24.00
C ALA A 136 15.55 17.96 22.81
N PHE A 137 15.82 17.42 21.62
CA PHE A 137 14.97 17.62 20.43
C PHE A 137 13.52 17.16 20.68
N ARG A 138 13.37 15.98 21.28
CA ARG A 138 12.05 15.41 21.57
C ARG A 138 11.25 16.29 22.51
N VAL A 139 11.86 16.75 23.60
CA VAL A 139 11.21 17.65 24.57
C VAL A 139 10.73 18.92 23.87
N LEU A 140 11.59 19.57 23.10
CA LEU A 140 11.21 20.79 22.36
C LEU A 140 10.07 20.55 21.36
N MET A 141 10.09 19.42 20.63
CA MET A 141 9.01 19.07 19.70
C MET A 141 7.67 18.84 20.41
N PHE A 142 7.65 18.21 21.59
CA PHE A 142 6.42 18.07 22.37
C PHE A 142 5.98 19.40 22.98
N THR A 143 6.91 20.24 23.40
CA THR A 143 6.63 21.62 23.83
C THR A 143 6.02 22.46 22.72
N ALA A 144 6.44 22.29 21.46
CA ALA A 144 5.81 22.95 20.31
C ALA A 144 4.34 22.53 20.10
N ILE A 145 3.97 21.30 20.49
CA ILE A 145 2.60 20.78 20.42
C ILE A 145 1.76 21.27 21.61
N GLY A 146 2.39 21.75 22.68
CA GLY A 146 1.72 22.28 23.87
C GLY A 146 1.95 21.47 25.15
N ASP A 147 2.84 20.47 25.13
CA ASP A 147 3.29 19.79 26.34
C ASP A 147 4.42 20.58 27.00
N ILE A 148 4.03 21.53 27.84
CA ILE A 148 4.94 22.50 28.45
C ILE A 148 5.29 22.07 29.87
N ASN A 149 6.45 21.45 30.02
CA ASN A 149 7.01 21.11 31.33
C ASN A 149 8.09 22.12 31.70
N PHE A 150 7.68 23.21 32.35
CA PHE A 150 8.61 24.23 32.83
C PHE A 150 9.40 23.69 34.02
N SER A 151 10.72 23.62 33.87
CA SER A 151 11.64 23.50 34.99
C SER A 151 12.32 24.85 35.23
N GLN A 152 12.64 25.14 36.48
CA GLN A 152 13.13 26.46 36.89
C GLN A 152 14.50 26.80 36.27
N SER A 153 15.28 25.78 35.87
CA SER A 153 16.63 25.96 35.36
C SER A 153 16.71 26.38 33.89
N ASP A 154 15.70 26.06 33.09
CA ASP A 154 15.65 26.25 31.63
C ASP A 154 14.45 27.08 31.16
N GLY A 155 13.66 27.58 32.10
CA GLY A 155 12.41 28.30 31.85
C GLY A 155 12.55 29.48 30.89
N TRP A 156 13.65 30.23 30.90
CA TRP A 156 13.78 31.41 30.03
C TRP A 156 13.99 31.05 28.55
N ILE A 157 14.83 30.05 28.28
CA ILE A 157 15.11 29.59 26.90
C ILE A 157 13.88 28.86 26.34
N LEU A 158 13.23 28.03 27.16
CA LEU A 158 11.96 27.38 26.81
C LEU A 158 10.85 28.40 26.56
N LEU A 159 10.73 29.45 27.38
CA LEU A 159 9.73 30.50 27.18
C LEU A 159 9.98 31.23 25.86
N LEU A 160 11.22 31.60 25.56
CA LEU A 160 11.57 32.24 24.29
C LEU A 160 11.23 31.33 23.10
N TYR A 161 11.55 30.04 23.20
CA TYR A 161 11.17 29.04 22.19
C TYR A 161 9.65 28.98 21.99
N VAL A 162 8.86 28.91 23.08
CA VAL A 162 7.38 28.89 23.02
C VAL A 162 6.84 30.17 22.35
N VAL A 163 7.37 31.35 22.68
CA VAL A 163 6.93 32.60 22.02
C VAL A 163 7.23 32.55 20.52
N ILE A 164 8.43 32.13 20.11
CA ILE A 164 8.79 32.09 18.70
C ILE A 164 7.98 31.02 17.95
N VAL A 165 7.87 29.81 18.49
CA VAL A 165 7.24 28.68 17.80
C VAL A 165 5.73 28.71 17.89
N VAL A 166 5.19 28.81 19.10
CA VAL A 166 3.75 28.70 19.34
C VAL A 166 3.05 30.02 19.06
N VAL A 167 3.64 31.18 19.37
CA VAL A 167 2.97 32.46 19.11
C VAL A 167 3.26 32.95 17.70
N ILE A 168 4.54 33.12 17.33
CA ILE A 168 4.89 33.76 16.05
C ILE A 168 4.70 32.79 14.87
N LEU A 169 5.34 31.62 14.90
CA LEU A 169 5.29 30.67 13.79
C LEU A 169 3.87 30.12 13.57
N LEU A 170 3.14 29.76 14.63
CA LEU A 170 1.76 29.29 14.49
C LEU A 170 0.83 30.37 13.94
N SER A 171 0.94 31.62 14.41
CA SER A 171 0.13 32.73 13.87
C SER A 171 0.44 32.99 12.40
N CYS A 172 1.72 32.88 12.02
CA CYS A 172 2.14 32.96 10.63
C CYS A 172 1.57 31.81 9.79
N LEU A 173 1.59 30.57 10.29
CA LEU A 173 0.99 29.42 9.62
C LEU A 173 -0.49 29.63 9.35
N VAL A 174 -1.24 30.07 10.36
CA VAL A 174 -2.68 30.32 10.23
C VAL A 174 -2.95 31.42 9.19
N ALA A 175 -2.15 32.50 9.20
CA ALA A 175 -2.28 33.57 8.21
C ALA A 175 -2.06 33.06 6.78
N VAL A 176 -0.95 32.35 6.55
CA VAL A 176 -0.63 31.79 5.23
C VAL A 176 -1.70 30.79 4.77
N LEU A 177 -2.14 29.88 5.64
CA LEU A 177 -3.18 28.91 5.30
C LEU A 177 -4.52 29.57 4.99
N SER A 178 -4.88 30.65 5.68
CA SER A 178 -6.13 31.37 5.47
C SER A 178 -6.17 32.00 4.07
N ASP A 179 -5.11 32.71 3.69
CA ASP A 179 -5.04 33.35 2.37
C ASP A 179 -5.06 32.31 1.24
N ARG A 180 -4.33 31.21 1.45
CA ARG A 180 -4.21 30.11 0.49
C ARG A 180 -5.48 29.28 0.39
N PHE A 181 -6.22 29.14 1.48
CA PHE A 181 -7.53 28.50 1.47
C PHE A 181 -8.49 29.24 0.54
N GLN A 182 -8.53 30.57 0.61
CA GLN A 182 -9.44 31.36 -0.21
C GLN A 182 -9.10 31.27 -1.70
N GLU A 183 -7.81 31.35 -2.05
CA GLU A 183 -7.32 31.19 -3.43
C GLU A 183 -7.64 29.78 -3.98
N VAL A 184 -7.36 28.75 -3.20
CA VAL A 184 -7.60 27.36 -3.58
C VAL A 184 -9.09 27.06 -3.69
N GLN A 185 -9.92 27.58 -2.79
CA GLN A 185 -11.37 27.35 -2.79
C GLN A 185 -12.04 27.92 -4.04
N ALA A 186 -11.57 29.08 -4.53
CA ALA A 186 -12.09 29.70 -5.75
C ALA A 186 -11.91 28.82 -7.00
N SER A 187 -10.82 28.03 -7.05
CA SER A 187 -10.50 27.11 -8.16
C SER A 187 -10.86 25.63 -7.87
N ALA A 188 -11.32 25.32 -6.66
CA ALA A 188 -11.49 23.94 -6.20
C ALA A 188 -12.58 23.18 -6.96
N LEU A 189 -13.65 23.84 -7.40
CA LEU A 189 -14.76 23.17 -8.08
C LEU A 189 -14.38 22.72 -9.50
N GLU A 190 -13.66 23.56 -10.24
CA GLU A 190 -13.17 23.22 -11.58
C GLU A 190 -12.16 22.07 -11.50
N GLU A 191 -11.23 22.15 -10.56
CA GLU A 191 -10.24 21.10 -10.39
C GLU A 191 -10.84 19.81 -9.86
N TRP A 192 -11.79 19.86 -8.95
CA TRP A 192 -12.52 18.69 -8.51
C TRP A 192 -13.24 18.01 -9.68
N CYS A 193 -13.89 18.79 -10.56
CA CYS A 193 -14.54 18.26 -11.74
C CYS A 193 -13.53 17.57 -12.68
N PHE A 194 -12.35 18.16 -12.87
CA PHE A 194 -11.26 17.56 -13.63
C PHE A 194 -10.74 16.26 -12.98
N LEU A 195 -10.50 16.25 -11.67
CA LEU A 195 -10.04 15.07 -10.94
C LEU A 195 -11.08 13.94 -10.99
N ARG A 196 -12.36 14.27 -10.82
CA ARG A 196 -13.46 13.31 -10.87
C ARG A 196 -13.60 12.69 -12.25
N THR A 197 -13.55 13.51 -13.31
CA THR A 197 -13.63 13.02 -14.69
C THR A 197 -12.42 12.15 -15.02
N PHE A 198 -11.22 12.54 -14.61
CA PHE A 198 -10.01 11.74 -14.76
C PHE A 198 -10.11 10.37 -14.07
N GLU A 199 -10.54 10.32 -12.81
CA GLU A 199 -10.70 9.04 -12.11
C GLU A 199 -11.83 8.19 -12.70
N THR A 200 -12.93 8.80 -13.16
CA THR A 200 -14.00 8.07 -13.85
C THR A 200 -13.51 7.45 -15.16
N VAL A 201 -12.72 8.19 -15.95
CA VAL A 201 -12.10 7.69 -17.18
C VAL A 201 -11.08 6.59 -16.86
N ARG A 202 -10.27 6.76 -15.82
CA ARG A 202 -9.30 5.74 -15.38
C ARG A 202 -10.01 4.44 -14.98
N LEU A 203 -11.06 4.52 -14.15
CA LEU A 203 -11.84 3.35 -13.75
C LEU A 203 -12.47 2.67 -14.96
N LYS A 204 -13.04 3.46 -15.90
CA LYS A 204 -13.61 2.93 -17.14
C LYS A 204 -12.55 2.28 -18.02
N TRP A 205 -11.36 2.88 -18.14
CA TRP A 205 -10.25 2.34 -18.92
C TRP A 205 -9.72 1.04 -18.31
N VAL A 206 -9.54 0.98 -17.00
CA VAL A 206 -9.13 -0.23 -16.28
C VAL A 206 -10.16 -1.35 -16.44
N HIS A 207 -11.45 -1.01 -16.36
CA HIS A 207 -12.53 -1.98 -16.55
C HIS A 207 -12.61 -2.51 -17.98
N THR A 208 -12.44 -1.65 -19.00
CA THR A 208 -12.40 -2.06 -20.41
C THR A 208 -11.15 -2.87 -20.74
N SER A 209 -10.03 -2.55 -20.10
CA SER A 209 -8.73 -3.22 -20.30
C SER A 209 -8.62 -4.53 -19.52
N MET A 210 -9.62 -5.41 -19.62
CA MET A 210 -9.68 -6.88 -19.39
C MET A 210 -8.86 -7.59 -18.28
N ILE A 211 -8.11 -6.90 -17.42
CA ILE A 211 -7.10 -7.46 -16.50
C ILE A 211 -7.58 -7.42 -15.04
N THR A 212 -8.59 -6.59 -14.71
CA THR A 212 -9.11 -6.41 -13.35
C THR A 212 -10.62 -6.15 -13.36
N PHE A 213 -11.43 -7.18 -13.66
CA PHE A 213 -12.89 -7.07 -13.56
C PHE A 213 -13.39 -7.11 -12.11
N LEU A 214 -12.55 -7.55 -11.18
CA LEU A 214 -12.92 -7.77 -9.78
C LEU A 214 -12.03 -6.95 -8.82
N PRO A 215 -12.53 -6.59 -7.62
CA PRO A 215 -11.72 -5.95 -6.58
C PRO A 215 -10.49 -6.80 -6.25
N SER A 216 -9.41 -6.16 -5.75
CA SER A 216 -8.10 -6.82 -5.59
C SER A 216 -8.10 -8.23 -4.94
N PRO A 217 -8.92 -8.55 -3.91
CA PRO A 217 -8.94 -9.92 -3.36
C PRO A 217 -9.49 -10.95 -4.35
N LEU A 218 -10.49 -10.57 -5.14
CA LEU A 218 -11.16 -11.44 -6.09
C LEU A 218 -10.41 -11.53 -7.43
N ASN A 219 -9.61 -10.51 -7.78
CA ASN A 219 -8.75 -10.56 -8.94
C ASN A 219 -7.70 -11.68 -8.84
N LEU A 220 -7.20 -11.93 -7.63
CA LEU A 220 -6.25 -13.01 -7.35
C LEU A 220 -6.89 -14.39 -7.55
N ILE A 221 -8.16 -14.54 -7.16
CA ILE A 221 -8.95 -15.76 -7.38
C ILE A 221 -9.20 -15.96 -8.87
N TYR A 222 -9.57 -14.91 -9.62
CA TYR A 222 -9.75 -14.99 -11.06
C TYR A 222 -8.45 -15.33 -11.79
N LEU A 223 -7.32 -14.78 -11.36
CA LEU A 223 -6.00 -15.10 -11.92
C LEU A 223 -5.61 -16.55 -11.62
N ALA A 224 -5.83 -17.04 -10.40
CA ALA A 224 -5.61 -18.44 -10.04
C ALA A 224 -6.51 -19.40 -10.85
N LEU A 225 -7.78 -19.05 -11.00
CA LEU A 225 -8.76 -19.83 -11.74
C LEU A 225 -8.48 -19.80 -13.25
N SER A 226 -8.07 -18.66 -13.81
CA SER A 226 -7.71 -18.56 -15.23
C SER A 226 -6.43 -19.34 -15.55
N MET A 227 -5.43 -19.35 -14.66
CA MET A 227 -4.26 -20.24 -14.79
C MET A 227 -4.64 -21.72 -14.88
N ILE A 228 -5.71 -22.15 -14.22
CA ILE A 228 -6.21 -23.54 -14.27
C ILE A 228 -7.10 -23.78 -15.49
N LEU A 229 -7.95 -22.82 -15.87
CA LEU A 229 -8.91 -23.00 -16.98
C LEU A 229 -8.28 -22.89 -18.38
N ILE A 230 -7.22 -22.10 -18.55
CA ILE A 230 -6.52 -21.98 -19.84
C ILE A 230 -5.96 -23.34 -20.32
N PRO A 231 -5.20 -24.12 -19.51
CA PRO A 231 -4.70 -25.42 -19.96
C PRO A 231 -5.84 -26.43 -20.19
N VAL A 232 -6.90 -26.41 -19.38
CA VAL A 232 -8.08 -27.27 -19.59
C VAL A 232 -8.76 -26.97 -20.92
N LYS A 233 -8.91 -25.69 -21.27
CA LYS A 233 -9.50 -25.26 -22.55
C LYS A 233 -8.63 -25.66 -23.74
N ILE A 234 -7.31 -25.58 -23.61
CA ILE A 234 -6.36 -26.04 -24.62
C ILE A 234 -6.46 -27.56 -24.80
N VAL A 235 -6.48 -28.34 -23.71
CA VAL A 235 -6.62 -29.81 -23.75
C VAL A 235 -7.94 -30.21 -24.40
N MET A 236 -9.06 -29.57 -24.04
CA MET A 236 -10.35 -29.84 -24.68
C MET A 236 -10.36 -29.47 -26.16
N MET A 237 -9.68 -28.39 -26.56
CA MET A 237 -9.55 -28.01 -27.97
C MET A 237 -8.72 -29.03 -28.76
N VAL A 238 -7.64 -29.56 -28.17
CA VAL A 238 -6.80 -30.61 -28.76
C VAL A 238 -7.56 -31.92 -28.92
N ILE A 239 -8.28 -32.36 -27.88
CA ILE A 239 -9.13 -33.56 -27.93
C ILE A 239 -10.23 -33.42 -29.00
N PHE A 240 -10.82 -32.23 -29.12
CA PHE A 240 -11.84 -31.96 -30.13
C PHE A 240 -11.27 -32.00 -31.55
N THR A 241 -10.07 -31.46 -31.80
CA THR A 241 -9.41 -31.55 -33.11
C THR A 241 -9.02 -32.98 -33.48
N ASP A 242 -8.56 -33.79 -32.53
CA ASP A 242 -8.20 -35.19 -32.76
C ASP A 242 -9.44 -36.06 -33.03
N GLY A 243 -10.56 -35.79 -32.35
CA GLY A 243 -11.85 -36.42 -32.62
C GLY A 243 -12.40 -36.09 -34.01
N TRP A 244 -12.24 -34.84 -34.46
CA TRP A 244 -12.66 -34.40 -35.81
C TRP A 244 -11.82 -35.05 -36.93
N LEU A 245 -10.52 -35.27 -36.69
CA LEU A 245 -9.63 -35.98 -37.61
C LEU A 245 -9.96 -37.48 -37.74
N TRP A 246 -10.45 -38.10 -36.66
CA TRP A 246 -10.86 -39.51 -36.66
C TRP A 246 -12.12 -39.76 -37.49
N VAL A 247 -13.15 -38.90 -37.36
CA VAL A 247 -14.39 -38.99 -38.15
C VAL A 247 -14.11 -38.86 -39.66
N ARG A 248 -13.19 -37.96 -40.05
CA ARG A 248 -12.80 -37.80 -41.46
C ARG A 248 -12.07 -39.01 -42.03
N LYS A 249 -11.26 -39.71 -41.23
CA LYS A 249 -10.57 -40.95 -41.66
C LYS A 249 -11.55 -42.10 -41.86
N THR A 250 -12.59 -42.20 -41.04
CA THR A 250 -13.61 -43.26 -41.17
C THR A 250 -14.53 -43.06 -42.38
N GLU A 251 -14.84 -41.83 -42.78
CA GLU A 251 -15.62 -41.60 -44.01
C GLU A 251 -14.85 -41.96 -45.29
N ILE A 252 -13.53 -41.72 -45.32
CA ILE A 252 -12.68 -42.03 -46.47
C ILE A 252 -12.49 -43.55 -46.63
N THR A 253 -12.35 -44.31 -45.54
CA THR A 253 -12.21 -45.77 -45.60
C THR A 253 -13.50 -46.47 -46.00
N VAL A 254 -14.66 -46.00 -45.52
CA VAL A 254 -15.96 -46.56 -45.93
C VAL A 254 -16.23 -46.26 -47.41
N GLY A 255 -15.93 -45.04 -47.88
CA GLY A 255 -16.06 -44.67 -49.30
C GLY A 255 -15.16 -45.48 -50.24
N ALA A 256 -13.93 -45.77 -49.83
CA ALA A 256 -12.98 -46.57 -50.60
C ALA A 256 -13.38 -48.05 -50.71
N VAL A 257 -13.94 -48.63 -49.63
CA VAL A 257 -14.41 -50.03 -49.64
C VAL A 257 -15.67 -50.19 -50.50
N THR A 258 -16.58 -49.21 -50.52
CA THR A 258 -17.75 -49.23 -51.41
C THR A 258 -17.38 -49.09 -52.89
N LEU A 259 -16.35 -48.30 -53.23
CA LEU A 259 -15.87 -48.17 -54.61
C LEU A 259 -15.17 -49.45 -55.11
N LEU A 260 -14.39 -50.12 -54.26
CA LEU A 260 -13.73 -51.38 -54.62
C LEU A 260 -14.73 -52.53 -54.85
N LEU A 261 -15.81 -52.61 -54.07
CA LEU A 261 -16.85 -53.64 -54.26
C LEU A 261 -17.73 -53.41 -55.51
N VAL A 262 -17.86 -52.16 -55.97
CA VAL A 262 -18.61 -51.84 -57.21
C VAL A 262 -17.75 -52.04 -58.47
N ILE A 263 -16.43 -51.83 -58.39
CA ILE A 263 -15.52 -51.97 -59.54
C ILE A 263 -15.17 -53.44 -59.82
N PHE A 264 -15.05 -54.29 -58.80
CA PHE A 264 -14.58 -55.68 -58.99
C PHE A 264 -15.50 -56.61 -59.81
N PRO A 265 -16.85 -56.54 -59.74
CA PRO A 265 -17.70 -57.37 -60.61
C PRO A 265 -17.85 -56.82 -62.04
N MET A 266 -17.53 -55.56 -62.31
CA MET A 266 -17.66 -54.96 -63.65
C MET A 266 -16.54 -55.36 -64.61
N SER A 267 -15.34 -55.72 -64.12
CA SER A 267 -14.23 -56.21 -64.94
C SER A 267 -14.42 -57.64 -65.47
N PHE A 268 -15.36 -58.42 -64.93
CA PHE A 268 -15.62 -59.80 -65.37
C PHE A 268 -16.70 -59.90 -66.46
N LEU A 269 -17.49 -58.84 -66.67
CA LEU A 269 -18.58 -58.79 -67.64
C LEU A 269 -18.17 -58.21 -69.01
N TYR A 270 -17.04 -57.50 -69.11
CA TYR A 270 -16.62 -56.85 -70.35
C TYR A 270 -15.77 -57.73 -71.29
N THR A 271 -15.23 -58.87 -70.83
CA THR A 271 -14.41 -59.77 -71.66
C THR A 271 -15.19 -60.84 -72.42
N ASN A 272 -16.50 -61.00 -72.18
CA ASN A 272 -17.35 -62.00 -72.85
C ASN A 272 -18.29 -61.44 -73.93
N LEU A 273 -18.08 -60.20 -74.39
CA LEU A 273 -19.00 -59.52 -75.34
C LEU A 273 -18.33 -58.91 -76.58
N SER A 274 -17.11 -59.33 -76.91
CA SER A 274 -16.50 -59.02 -78.21
C SER A 274 -15.89 -60.25 -78.87
N LEU A 275 -16.75 -61.13 -79.38
CA LEU A 275 -16.55 -61.99 -80.56
C LEU A 275 -17.89 -62.56 -81.02
#